data_AF-A0A9E5IQG4-F1
#
_entry.id   AF-A0A9E5IQG4-F1
#
_cell.length_a   1.000
_cell.length_b   1.000
_cell.length_c   1.000
_cell.angle_alpha   90.00
_cell.angle_beta   90.00
_cell.angle_gamma   90.00
#
_symmetry.space_group_name_H-M   'P 1'
#
loop_
_entity.id
_entity.type
_entity.pdbx_description
1 polymer ?
#
loop_
_entity_poly.entity_id
_entity_poly.type
_entity_poly.pdbx_seq_one_letter_code
_entity_poly.pdbx_strand_id
1 'polypeptide(L)'
;MRTVVICDVDGTLTDGTVWVNESGHESLRFHKRDGWLIQADGTVWVNESGHESLRFHKRDGWLIQAAKDAGIDVALITDDPNTSPVECRAAKIGADYHPGIDKPELVRLHLEDGWRVVYVGDGTGGDMDAMELAHEVWMPCDAAGWDGHHRRTHARGGEGVLYEVLRHLLAQPRTGALAVPERS
;
A
#
# COMPACT_ATOMS: atom_id res chain seq x y z
N MET A 1 -12.69 -9.05 15.93
CA MET A 1 -11.82 -7.85 15.89
C MET A 1 -11.70 -7.45 14.43
N ARG A 2 -12.00 -6.19 14.07
CA ARG A 2 -11.84 -5.72 12.69
C ARG A 2 -10.36 -5.45 12.41
N THR A 3 -9.93 -5.63 11.17
CA THR A 3 -8.55 -5.38 10.74
C THR A 3 -8.55 -4.32 9.66
N VAL A 4 -7.57 -3.42 9.69
CA VAL A 4 -7.29 -2.50 8.59
C VAL A 4 -5.89 -2.81 8.07
N VAL A 5 -5.78 -2.90 6.75
CA VAL A 5 -4.50 -2.93 6.05
C VAL A 5 -4.25 -1.51 5.53
N ILE A 6 -3.33 -0.79 6.17
CA ILE A 6 -2.85 0.50 5.70
C ILE A 6 -1.67 0.22 4.78
N CYS A 7 -1.80 0.58 3.51
CA CYS A 7 -0.79 0.34 2.49
C CYS A 7 -0.26 1.69 2.03
N ASP A 8 1.05 1.86 2.16
CA ASP A 8 1.78 2.88 1.44
C ASP A 8 1.55 2.75 -0.09
N VAL A 9 1.89 3.79 -0.85
CA VAL A 9 1.81 3.76 -2.31
C VAL A 9 3.18 3.52 -2.93
N ASP A 10 4.19 4.30 -2.54
CA ASP A 10 5.43 4.43 -3.31
C ASP A 10 6.53 3.49 -2.81
N GLY A 11 6.91 2.54 -3.67
CA GLY A 11 7.79 1.43 -3.28
C GLY A 11 7.02 0.20 -2.80
N THR A 12 5.70 0.33 -2.59
CA THR A 12 4.79 -0.76 -2.19
C THR A 12 3.74 -1.05 -3.26
N LEU A 13 2.72 -0.20 -3.41
CA LEU A 13 1.66 -0.35 -4.43
C LEU A 13 2.16 0.01 -5.84
N THR A 14 3.20 0.83 -5.91
CA THR A 14 4.02 1.16 -7.08
C THR A 14 5.45 0.66 -6.85
N ASP A 15 6.28 0.67 -7.89
CA ASP A 15 7.70 0.28 -7.80
C ASP A 15 8.61 1.41 -7.28
N GLY A 16 8.04 2.51 -6.78
CA GLY A 16 8.77 3.66 -6.24
C GLY A 16 9.64 4.39 -7.27
N THR A 17 9.54 4.05 -8.55
CA THR A 17 10.42 4.59 -9.58
C THR A 17 9.92 5.94 -10.08
N VAL A 18 10.61 7.00 -9.67
CA VAL A 18 10.41 8.36 -10.18
C VAL A 18 11.39 8.67 -11.30
N TRP A 19 10.90 9.28 -12.38
CA TRP A 19 11.68 9.83 -13.48
C TRP A 19 11.61 11.33 -13.42
N VAL A 20 12.72 12.02 -13.68
CA VAL A 20 12.80 13.47 -13.61
C VAL A 20 13.22 14.02 -14.95
N ASN A 21 12.49 14.99 -15.50
CA ASN A 21 12.89 15.67 -16.74
C ASN A 21 13.90 16.81 -16.48
N GLU A 22 14.46 17.41 -17.53
CA GLU A 22 15.44 18.50 -17.43
C GLU A 22 14.91 19.76 -16.70
N SER A 23 13.60 19.88 -16.55
CA SER A 23 12.93 20.97 -15.81
C SER A 23 12.65 20.63 -14.35
N GLY A 24 12.99 19.42 -13.89
CA GLY A 24 12.78 18.96 -12.51
C GLY A 24 11.40 18.39 -12.23
N HIS A 25 10.57 18.11 -13.26
CA HIS A 25 9.27 17.47 -13.03
C HIS A 25 9.40 15.95 -12.86
N GLU A 26 8.75 15.44 -11.82
CA GLU A 26 8.70 14.03 -11.41
C GLU A 26 7.60 13.25 -12.13
N SER A 27 7.70 11.92 -12.12
CA SER A 27 7.03 11.09 -13.12
C SER A 27 7.09 9.58 -12.84
N LEU A 28 5.97 8.83 -12.99
CA LEU A 28 5.86 7.36 -12.75
C LEU A 28 5.42 6.51 -13.99
N ARG A 29 5.86 5.24 -14.07
CA ARG A 29 5.93 4.42 -15.32
C ARG A 29 4.58 3.97 -15.91
N PHE A 30 4.39 3.94 -17.25
CA PHE A 30 3.42 3.03 -17.90
C PHE A 30 3.76 2.56 -19.34
N HIS A 31 3.21 1.41 -19.76
CA HIS A 31 3.22 0.91 -21.15
C HIS A 31 1.84 1.07 -21.82
N LYS A 32 1.81 1.53 -23.08
CA LYS A 32 0.67 1.36 -24.01
C LYS A 32 1.11 0.63 -25.27
N ARG A 33 0.75 -0.66 -25.42
CA ARG A 33 0.24 -1.23 -26.68
C ARG A 33 -0.32 -2.65 -26.51
N ASP A 34 -1.49 -2.87 -27.10
CA ASP A 34 -2.14 -4.17 -27.25
C ASP A 34 -1.24 -5.16 -28.01
N GLY A 35 -1.09 -6.37 -27.47
CA GLY A 35 -0.51 -7.53 -28.16
C GLY A 35 0.99 -7.44 -28.43
N TRP A 36 1.72 -8.43 -27.92
CA TRP A 36 3.14 -8.75 -28.19
C TRP A 36 4.17 -8.18 -27.22
N LEU A 37 4.85 -9.13 -26.56
CA LEU A 37 5.99 -8.96 -25.67
C LEU A 37 7.16 -8.26 -26.38
N ILE A 38 7.65 -7.17 -25.78
CA ILE A 38 9.08 -6.89 -25.66
C ILE A 38 9.32 -6.37 -24.23
N GLN A 39 10.18 -7.08 -23.50
CA GLN A 39 10.67 -6.74 -22.18
C GLN A 39 11.73 -5.63 -22.34
N ALA A 40 11.42 -4.41 -21.88
CA ALA A 40 12.36 -3.31 -21.71
C ALA A 40 11.81 -2.32 -20.64
N ASP A 41 12.37 -2.42 -19.44
CA ASP A 41 12.84 -1.36 -18.56
C ASP A 41 12.33 0.09 -18.82
N GLY A 42 11.40 0.54 -17.97
CA GLY A 42 11.20 1.93 -17.51
C GLY A 42 10.89 3.07 -18.50
N THR A 43 9.66 3.64 -18.49
CA THR A 43 9.35 4.93 -19.15
C THR A 43 8.07 5.58 -18.60
N VAL A 44 8.01 6.92 -18.56
CA VAL A 44 6.92 7.77 -18.02
C VAL A 44 6.28 8.69 -19.05
N TRP A 45 5.03 9.11 -18.81
CA TRP A 45 4.36 10.22 -19.49
C TRP A 45 3.82 11.27 -18.51
N VAL A 46 4.20 12.52 -18.76
CA VAL A 46 3.52 13.73 -18.29
C VAL A 46 2.67 14.22 -19.45
N ASN A 47 1.38 14.51 -19.22
CA ASN A 47 0.61 15.17 -20.29
C ASN A 47 1.08 16.63 -20.44
N GLU A 48 0.69 17.31 -21.52
CA GLU A 48 1.06 18.72 -21.76
C GLU A 48 0.64 19.68 -20.64
N SER A 49 -0.20 19.22 -19.69
CA SER A 49 -0.72 19.97 -18.55
C SER A 49 0.00 19.66 -17.22
N GLY A 50 1.01 18.80 -17.19
CA GLY A 50 1.75 18.47 -15.97
C GLY A 50 1.11 17.40 -15.09
N HIS A 51 0.09 16.67 -15.55
CA HIS A 51 -0.53 15.61 -14.75
C HIS A 51 0.27 14.30 -14.81
N GLU A 52 0.52 13.74 -13.64
CA GLU A 52 1.25 12.48 -13.44
C GLU A 52 0.34 11.25 -13.57
N SER A 53 0.96 10.09 -13.81
CA SER A 53 0.27 8.80 -13.90
C SER A 53 1.04 7.74 -13.14
N LEU A 54 0.34 7.04 -12.25
CA LEU A 54 0.89 5.90 -11.50
C LEU A 54 0.52 4.57 -12.18
N ARG A 55 1.46 3.62 -12.19
CA ARG A 55 1.17 2.23 -12.53
C ARG A 55 0.92 1.43 -11.27
N PHE A 56 -0.20 0.73 -11.28
CA PHE A 56 -0.61 -0.20 -10.24
C PHE A 56 -0.69 -1.62 -10.77
N HIS A 57 -0.38 -2.61 -9.94
CA HIS A 57 -0.59 -4.00 -10.32
C HIS A 57 -2.09 -4.35 -10.28
N LYS A 58 -2.61 -4.96 -11.35
CA LYS A 58 -4.05 -5.28 -11.44
C LYS A 58 -4.53 -6.16 -10.28
N ARG A 59 -3.71 -7.14 -9.87
CA ARG A 59 -4.03 -8.08 -8.78
C ARG A 59 -4.25 -7.42 -7.42
N ASP A 60 -3.65 -6.26 -7.14
CA ASP A 60 -3.81 -5.61 -5.84
C ASP A 60 -5.26 -5.23 -5.52
N GLY A 61 -6.11 -5.06 -6.54
CA GLY A 61 -7.54 -4.83 -6.35
C GLY A 61 -8.40 -6.10 -6.29
N TRP A 62 -7.86 -7.30 -6.55
CA TRP A 62 -8.68 -8.51 -6.75
C TRP A 62 -9.33 -9.02 -5.47
N LEU A 63 -8.65 -8.85 -4.34
CA LEU A 63 -9.09 -9.42 -3.05
C LEU A 63 -9.74 -8.39 -2.14
N ILE A 64 -9.81 -7.11 -2.53
CA ILE A 64 -10.30 -6.05 -1.63
C ILE A 64 -11.76 -6.28 -1.23
N GLN A 65 -12.64 -6.66 -2.16
CA GLN A 65 -14.03 -6.96 -1.78
C GLN A 65 -14.11 -8.17 -0.83
N ALA A 66 -13.37 -9.25 -1.11
CA ALA A 66 -13.33 -10.43 -0.25
C ALA A 66 -12.72 -10.13 1.13
N ALA A 67 -11.76 -9.21 1.20
CA ALA A 67 -11.19 -8.68 2.43
C ALA A 67 -12.23 -7.87 3.22
N LYS A 68 -12.99 -6.98 2.56
CA LYS A 68 -14.07 -6.23 3.21
C LYS A 68 -15.15 -7.15 3.78
N ASP A 69 -15.58 -8.14 3.00
CA ASP A 69 -16.53 -9.18 3.45
C ASP A 69 -15.96 -10.02 4.62
N ALA A 70 -14.63 -10.03 4.79
CA ALA A 70 -13.93 -10.66 5.89
C ALA A 70 -13.79 -9.79 7.15
N GLY A 71 -14.19 -8.52 7.11
CA GLY A 71 -13.90 -7.53 8.15
C GLY A 71 -12.46 -7.01 8.12
N ILE A 72 -11.82 -7.05 6.96
CA ILE A 72 -10.50 -6.48 6.66
C ILE A 72 -10.70 -5.30 5.71
N ASP A 73 -10.59 -4.08 6.21
CA ASP A 73 -10.60 -2.88 5.39
C ASP A 73 -9.21 -2.57 4.85
N VAL A 74 -9.16 -1.78 3.78
CA VAL A 74 -7.91 -1.41 3.10
C VAL A 74 -7.91 0.10 2.94
N ALA A 75 -6.86 0.75 3.45
CA ALA A 75 -6.61 2.17 3.30
C ALA A 75 -5.29 2.38 2.53
N LEU A 76 -5.29 3.29 1.56
CA LEU A 76 -4.08 3.75 0.88
C LEU A 76 -3.59 5.05 1.51
N ILE A 77 -2.28 5.22 1.61
CA ILE A 77 -1.63 6.43 2.11
C ILE A 77 -0.33 6.70 1.35
N THR A 78 0.00 7.97 1.12
CA THR A 78 1.27 8.39 0.50
C THR A 78 1.70 9.72 1.08
N ASP A 79 3.02 9.94 1.14
CA ASP A 79 3.62 11.23 1.44
C ASP A 79 3.69 12.13 0.18
N ASP A 80 3.40 11.58 -1.00
CA ASP A 80 3.41 12.31 -2.27
C ASP A 80 2.24 13.32 -2.34
N PRO A 81 2.52 14.61 -2.56
CA PRO A 81 1.48 15.63 -2.72
C PRO A 81 0.59 15.44 -3.97
N ASN A 82 1.02 14.65 -4.95
CA ASN A 82 0.28 14.36 -6.19
C ASN A 82 -0.70 13.21 -6.01
N THR A 83 -1.82 13.54 -5.38
CA THR A 83 -2.80 12.57 -4.87
C THR A 83 -3.78 11.99 -5.91
N SER A 84 -3.97 12.65 -7.06
CA SER A 84 -5.07 12.33 -8.00
C SER A 84 -5.04 10.89 -8.55
N PRO A 85 -3.90 10.32 -8.98
CA PRO A 85 -3.88 8.94 -9.47
C PRO A 85 -4.15 7.91 -8.36
N VAL A 86 -3.72 8.19 -7.13
CA VAL A 86 -3.98 7.35 -5.95
C VAL A 86 -5.46 7.34 -5.62
N GLU A 87 -6.08 8.52 -5.59
CA GLU A 87 -7.53 8.67 -5.35
C GLU A 87 -8.34 7.90 -6.40
N CYS A 88 -8.01 8.06 -7.69
CA CYS A 88 -8.65 7.32 -8.78
C CYS A 88 -8.51 5.80 -8.61
N ARG A 89 -7.34 5.34 -8.16
CA ARG A 89 -7.06 3.93 -7.94
C ARG A 89 -7.84 3.39 -6.76
N ALA A 90 -7.82 4.07 -5.62
CA ALA A 90 -8.53 3.72 -4.40
C ALA A 90 -10.03 3.54 -4.69
N ALA A 91 -10.65 4.54 -5.32
CA ALA A 91 -12.04 4.49 -5.74
C ALA A 91 -12.34 3.30 -6.66
N LYS A 92 -11.45 3.00 -7.62
CA LYS A 92 -11.63 1.89 -8.56
C LYS A 92 -11.58 0.50 -7.91
N ILE A 93 -10.75 0.32 -6.89
CA ILE A 93 -10.60 -0.97 -6.21
C ILE A 93 -11.43 -1.09 -4.93
N GLY A 94 -12.11 0.00 -4.55
CA GLY A 94 -12.87 0.08 -3.31
C GLY A 94 -11.99 0.10 -2.08
N ALA A 95 -10.82 0.73 -2.12
CA ALA A 95 -10.02 1.04 -0.94
C ALA A 95 -10.33 2.47 -0.46
N ASP A 96 -10.14 2.71 0.84
CA ASP A 96 -10.19 4.06 1.38
C ASP A 96 -8.88 4.79 1.06
N TYR A 97 -8.92 6.12 0.99
CA TYR A 97 -7.75 6.94 0.73
C TYR A 97 -7.77 8.18 1.62
N HIS A 98 -6.63 8.47 2.23
CA HIS A 98 -6.48 9.58 3.17
C HIS A 98 -5.40 10.55 2.69
N PRO A 99 -5.73 11.53 1.82
CA PRO A 99 -4.76 12.50 1.33
C PRO A 99 -4.35 13.47 2.44
N GLY A 100 -3.05 13.73 2.56
CA GLY A 100 -2.50 14.77 3.44
C GLY A 100 -2.55 14.46 4.94
N ILE A 101 -2.92 13.23 5.32
CA ILE A 101 -2.73 12.75 6.69
C ILE A 101 -1.32 12.20 6.85
N ASP A 102 -0.71 12.45 8.01
CA ASP A 102 0.54 11.82 8.40
C ASP A 102 0.35 10.31 8.62
N LYS A 103 1.33 9.49 8.17
CA LYS A 103 1.26 8.02 8.22
C LYS A 103 1.08 7.48 9.65
N PRO A 104 1.90 7.87 10.63
CA PRO A 104 1.68 7.55 12.04
C PRO A 104 0.31 7.96 12.58
N GLU A 105 -0.18 9.13 12.19
CA GLU A 105 -1.49 9.61 12.65
C GLU A 105 -2.64 8.72 12.16
N LEU A 106 -2.63 8.31 10.88
CA LEU A 106 -3.63 7.38 10.36
C LEU A 106 -3.62 6.05 11.13
N VAL A 107 -2.43 5.55 11.49
CA VAL A 107 -2.30 4.35 12.32
C VAL A 107 -2.93 4.58 13.69
N ARG A 108 -2.61 5.67 14.39
CA ARG A 108 -3.16 5.98 15.73
C ARG A 108 -4.67 6.04 15.74
N LEU A 109 -5.28 6.73 14.76
CA LEU A 109 -6.74 6.84 14.67
C LEU A 109 -7.41 5.46 14.60
N HIS A 110 -6.88 4.53 13.80
CA HIS A 110 -7.41 3.18 13.72
C HIS A 110 -7.17 2.37 15.01
N LEU A 111 -6.02 2.54 15.66
CA LEU A 111 -5.74 1.89 16.95
C LEU A 111 -6.73 2.36 18.03
N GLU A 112 -7.01 3.67 18.11
CA GLU A 112 -7.95 4.27 19.05
C GLU A 112 -9.39 3.77 18.83
N ASP A 113 -9.76 3.54 17.56
CA ASP A 113 -11.04 2.94 17.17
C ASP A 113 -11.10 1.42 17.41
N GLY A 114 -10.05 0.82 17.96
CA GLY A 114 -9.99 -0.60 18.33
C GLY A 114 -9.73 -1.56 17.15
N TRP A 115 -9.17 -1.06 16.05
CA TRP A 115 -8.78 -1.89 14.91
C TRP A 115 -7.44 -2.60 15.16
N ARG A 116 -7.31 -3.82 14.62
CA ARG A 116 -6.00 -4.40 14.35
C ARG A 116 -5.42 -3.72 13.13
N VAL A 117 -4.27 -3.08 13.27
CA VAL A 117 -3.58 -2.41 12.15
C VAL A 117 -2.48 -3.31 11.59
N VAL A 118 -2.58 -3.62 10.30
CA VAL A 118 -1.49 -4.19 9.49
C VAL A 118 -0.96 -3.07 8.60
N TYR A 119 0.32 -2.74 8.73
CA TYR A 119 0.96 -1.73 7.89
C TYR A 119 1.80 -2.39 6.80
N VAL A 120 1.69 -1.89 5.57
CA VAL A 120 2.48 -2.33 4.42
C VAL A 120 3.29 -1.13 3.93
N GLY A 121 4.61 -1.18 4.12
CA GLY A 121 5.54 -0.08 3.85
C GLY A 121 6.89 -0.57 3.35
N ASP A 122 7.66 0.30 2.71
CA ASP A 122 9.01 -0.01 2.22
C ASP A 122 10.12 0.42 3.21
N GLY A 123 9.74 1.10 4.28
CA GLY A 123 10.65 1.57 5.33
C GLY A 123 11.30 2.91 5.02
N THR A 124 10.75 3.68 4.09
CA THR A 124 11.20 5.03 3.76
C THR A 124 10.20 6.11 4.22
N GLY A 125 10.66 7.36 4.31
CA GLY A 125 9.79 8.48 4.70
C GLY A 125 9.09 8.27 6.04
N GLY A 126 7.79 8.57 6.09
CA GLY A 126 6.96 8.39 7.29
C GLY A 126 6.61 6.95 7.63
N ASP A 127 7.05 5.95 6.85
CA ASP A 127 6.71 4.54 7.09
C ASP A 127 7.25 4.02 8.41
N MET A 128 8.49 4.34 8.77
CA MET A 128 9.13 3.73 9.95
C MET A 128 8.35 4.01 11.24
N ASP A 129 7.91 5.24 11.44
CA ASP A 129 7.12 5.64 12.60
C ASP A 129 5.72 4.97 12.60
N ALA A 130 5.11 4.80 11.42
CA ALA A 130 3.84 4.09 11.27
C ALA A 130 3.99 2.58 11.53
N MET A 131 5.09 1.99 11.06
CA MET A 131 5.45 0.59 11.25
C MET A 131 5.72 0.26 12.72
N GLU A 132 6.33 1.17 13.48
CA GLU A 132 6.54 1.01 14.93
C GLU A 132 5.23 0.92 15.72
N LEU A 133 4.18 1.60 15.25
CA LEU A 133 2.87 1.64 15.91
C LEU A 133 1.96 0.46 15.52
N ALA A 134 2.16 -0.12 14.35
CA ALA A 134 1.28 -1.15 13.81
C ALA A 134 1.40 -2.50 14.56
N HIS A 135 0.32 -3.29 14.55
CA HIS A 135 0.35 -4.62 15.17
C HIS A 135 1.15 -5.63 14.34
N GLU A 136 1.15 -5.45 13.02
CA GLU A 136 1.88 -6.31 12.08
C GLU A 136 2.37 -5.47 10.91
N VAL A 137 3.61 -5.75 10.49
CA VAL A 137 4.28 -5.02 9.41
C VAL A 137 4.66 -5.96 8.29
N TRP A 138 4.36 -5.54 7.07
CA TRP A 138 4.74 -6.22 5.82
C TRP A 138 5.58 -5.28 4.96
N MET A 139 6.62 -5.83 4.35
CA MET A 139 7.49 -5.09 3.45
C MET A 139 7.64 -5.82 2.11
N PRO A 140 7.72 -5.08 0.99
CA PRO A 140 8.17 -5.62 -0.30
C PRO A 140 9.50 -6.36 -0.19
N CYS A 141 9.75 -7.33 -1.07
CA CYS A 141 10.99 -8.12 -1.02
C CYS A 141 12.24 -7.29 -1.34
N ASP A 142 12.09 -6.18 -2.06
CA ASP A 142 13.12 -5.24 -2.48
C ASP A 142 13.18 -3.96 -1.65
N ALA A 143 12.40 -3.88 -0.57
CA ALA A 143 12.43 -2.76 0.37
C ALA A 143 13.80 -2.63 1.07
N ALA A 144 14.24 -1.38 1.28
CA ALA A 144 15.54 -1.01 1.84
C ALA A 144 15.84 -1.66 3.21
N GLY A 145 14.77 -2.01 3.94
CA GLY A 145 14.82 -2.74 5.21
C GLY A 145 14.53 -1.86 6.40
N TRP A 146 14.05 -2.49 7.47
CA TRP A 146 13.73 -1.86 8.76
C TRP A 146 14.07 -2.86 9.87
N ASP A 147 14.65 -2.37 10.97
CA ASP A 147 15.18 -3.22 12.04
C ASP A 147 14.08 -3.83 12.94
N GLY A 148 12.84 -3.34 12.83
CA GLY A 148 11.69 -3.88 13.54
C GLY A 148 11.23 -5.24 13.01
N HIS A 149 10.39 -5.93 13.78
CA HIS A 149 9.83 -7.23 13.36
C HIS A 149 8.84 -7.04 12.20
N HIS A 150 9.17 -7.61 11.04
CA HIS A 150 8.34 -7.52 9.84
C HIS A 150 8.31 -8.85 9.09
N ARG A 151 7.30 -9.02 8.24
CA ARG A 151 7.24 -10.05 7.21
C ARG A 151 7.66 -9.44 5.88
N ARG A 152 8.27 -10.25 5.01
CA ARG A 152 8.55 -9.85 3.63
C ARG A 152 7.64 -10.60 2.67
N THR A 153 7.10 -9.88 1.70
CA THR A 153 6.44 -10.51 0.55
C THR A 153 7.47 -11.19 -0.35
N HIS A 154 7.01 -12.03 -1.26
CA HIS A 154 7.78 -12.44 -2.43
C HIS A 154 7.73 -11.38 -3.53
N ALA A 155 6.60 -10.67 -3.65
CA ALA A 155 6.43 -9.57 -4.59
C ALA A 155 7.35 -8.38 -4.28
N ARG A 156 7.83 -7.74 -5.34
CA ARG A 156 8.48 -6.42 -5.32
C ARG A 156 7.44 -5.31 -5.26
N GLY A 157 7.87 -4.09 -4.90
CA GLY A 157 7.05 -2.89 -5.05
C GLY A 157 6.38 -2.82 -6.44
N GLY A 158 5.07 -2.59 -6.48
CA GLY A 158 4.32 -2.50 -7.73
C GLY A 158 4.02 -3.82 -8.45
N GLU A 159 4.30 -4.98 -7.84
CA GLU A 159 4.13 -6.31 -8.47
C GLU A 159 3.05 -7.20 -7.83
N GLY A 160 2.25 -6.65 -6.91
CA GLY A 160 1.18 -7.38 -6.23
C GLY A 160 1.39 -7.56 -4.72
N VAL A 161 2.07 -6.61 -4.08
CA VAL A 161 2.37 -6.65 -2.62
C VAL A 161 1.06 -6.74 -1.82
N LEU A 162 0.11 -5.83 -2.07
CA LEU A 162 -1.17 -5.80 -1.37
C LEU A 162 -1.96 -7.09 -1.62
N TYR A 163 -1.94 -7.62 -2.85
CA TYR A 163 -2.56 -8.92 -3.14
C TYR A 163 -1.98 -10.05 -2.27
N GLU A 164 -0.66 -10.11 -2.13
CA GLU A 164 0.00 -11.15 -1.34
C GLU A 164 -0.36 -11.05 0.15
N VAL A 165 -0.34 -9.83 0.70
CA VAL A 165 -0.73 -9.55 2.09
C VAL A 165 -2.18 -9.95 2.33
N LEU A 166 -3.12 -9.49 1.50
CA LEU A 166 -4.54 -9.82 1.63
C LEU A 166 -4.79 -11.32 1.50
N ARG A 167 -4.11 -12.00 0.56
CA ARG A 167 -4.21 -13.46 0.41
C ARG A 167 -3.77 -14.19 1.68
N HIS A 168 -2.69 -13.73 2.31
CA HIS A 168 -2.19 -14.30 3.55
C HIS A 168 -3.20 -14.11 4.69
N LEU A 169 -3.67 -12.88 4.90
CA LEU A 169 -4.64 -12.56 5.96
C LEU A 169 -5.96 -13.33 5.80
N LEU A 170 -6.45 -13.46 4.56
CA LEU A 170 -7.66 -14.23 4.25
C LEU A 170 -7.52 -15.74 4.49
N ALA A 171 -6.29 -16.27 4.48
CA ALA A 171 -6.03 -17.68 4.75
C ALA A 171 -5.93 -18.00 6.25
N GLN A 172 -5.83 -16.99 7.13
CA GLN A 172 -5.74 -17.21 8.57
C GLN A 172 -7.11 -17.55 9.18
N PRO A 173 -7.16 -18.43 10.20
CA PRO A 173 -8.39 -18.66 10.96
C PRO A 173 -8.81 -17.35 11.64
N ARG A 174 -10.07 -16.95 11.47
CA ARG A 174 -10.59 -15.76 12.15
C ARG A 174 -10.84 -16.10 13.62
N THR A 175 -9.99 -15.61 14.51
CA THR A 175 -10.25 -15.67 15.96
C THR A 175 -11.41 -14.74 16.31
N GLY A 176 -12.58 -15.32 16.53
CA GLY A 176 -13.64 -14.69 17.31
C GLY A 176 -13.21 -14.61 18.77
N ALA A 177 -13.22 -13.39 19.33
CA ALA A 177 -13.11 -13.07 20.76
C ALA A 177 -12.01 -13.81 21.56
N LEU A 178 -10.82 -13.18 21.66
CA LEU A 178 -9.92 -13.47 22.79
C LEU A 178 -10.53 -12.84 24.05
N ALA A 179 -10.77 -13.69 25.05
CA ALA A 179 -11.17 -13.30 26.38
C ALA A 179 -10.22 -12.21 26.93
N VAL A 180 -10.80 -11.15 27.48
CA VAL A 180 -10.08 -10.21 28.34
C VAL A 180 -9.47 -11.03 29.48
N PRO A 181 -8.17 -10.93 29.78
CA PRO A 181 -7.62 -11.55 30.97
C PRO A 181 -8.25 -10.85 32.18
N GLU A 182 -9.00 -11.59 32.99
CA GLU A 182 -9.37 -11.11 34.32
C GLU A 182 -8.08 -10.87 35.10
N ARG A 183 -7.88 -9.61 35.51
CA ARG A 183 -6.79 -9.23 36.40
C ARG A 183 -7.10 -9.82 37.78
N SER A 184 -6.33 -10.80 38.20
CA SER A 184 -6.16 -11.20 39.61
C SER A 184 -5.07 -10.35 40.26
#